data_AF-A0A355V0V8-F1
#
_entry.id   AF-A0A355V0V8-F1
#
_cell.length_a   1.000
_cell.length_b   1.000
_cell.length_c   1.000
_cell.angle_alpha   90.00
_cell.angle_beta   90.00
_cell.angle_gamma   90.00
#
_symmetry.space_group_name_H-M   'P 1'
#
loop_
_entity.id
_entity.type
_entity.pdbx_description
1 polymer ?
#
loop_
_entity_poly.entity_id
_entity_poly.type
_entity_poly.pdbx_seq_one_letter_code
_entity_poly.pdbx_strand_id
1 'polypeptide(L)'
;MSITVWRILFLASAVIFVLGLGVLFFSRLLKNKYYHSYAPDELMRETKTSNSKNKIYFASGETKKYIKKYVYCNSVYDKFLVCNYVKKFEDICFFVLEYTARKRVVAVKQIREFNTGFSSKVIALDRRCKYVNVVICSADGLEINSNVIRPLSVAKIRLHAFLTSLTVFAGLFAVRHLVVEFFGGTHVKFYLNSLLNYIAVGASFILALLSYLITLLSFRAKNAKQLNGGALEYEFV
;
A
#
# COMPACT_ATOMS: atom_id res chain seq x y z
N MET A 1 -25.43 27.49 -24.40
CA MET A 1 -24.38 26.70 -25.11
C MET A 1 -25.05 25.89 -26.21
N SER A 2 -24.39 25.64 -27.36
CA SER A 2 -24.97 24.75 -28.37
C SER A 2 -24.90 23.29 -27.91
N ILE A 3 -25.79 22.45 -28.44
CA ILE A 3 -25.81 21.01 -28.14
C ILE A 3 -24.52 20.32 -28.59
N THR A 4 -23.90 20.82 -29.68
CA THR A 4 -22.62 20.35 -30.19
C THR A 4 -21.50 20.53 -29.17
N VAL A 5 -21.43 21.67 -28.49
CA VAL A 5 -20.41 21.91 -27.45
C VAL A 5 -20.61 20.95 -26.27
N TRP A 6 -21.85 20.71 -25.84
CA TRP A 6 -22.12 19.74 -24.76
C TRP A 6 -21.71 18.31 -25.13
N ARG A 7 -21.92 17.90 -26.39
CA ARG A 7 -21.48 16.58 -26.89
C ARG A 7 -19.96 16.47 -26.99
N ILE A 8 -19.28 17.55 -27.38
CA ILE A 8 -17.80 17.60 -27.39
C ILE A 8 -17.27 17.46 -25.95
N LEU A 9 -17.85 18.19 -24.99
CA LEU A 9 -17.48 18.07 -23.58
C LEU A 9 -17.74 16.67 -23.03
N PHE A 10 -18.86 16.07 -23.43
CA PHE A 10 -19.16 14.68 -23.08
C PHE A 10 -18.08 13.73 -23.60
N LEU A 11 -17.75 13.80 -24.90
CA LEU A 11 -16.74 12.93 -25.51
C LEU A 11 -15.38 13.12 -24.82
N ALA A 12 -14.96 14.37 -24.58
CA ALA A 12 -13.74 14.67 -23.86
C ALA A 12 -13.75 14.10 -22.44
N SER A 13 -14.85 14.25 -21.70
CA SER A 13 -15.00 13.71 -20.35
C SER A 13 -14.96 12.17 -20.32
N ALA A 14 -15.58 11.51 -21.30
CA ALA A 14 -15.57 10.05 -21.41
C ALA A 14 -14.14 9.54 -21.68
N VAL A 15 -13.40 10.19 -22.58
CA VAL A 15 -11.99 9.86 -22.84
C VAL A 15 -11.14 10.06 -21.59
N ILE A 16 -11.29 11.18 -20.89
CA ILE A 16 -10.56 11.46 -19.63
C ILE A 16 -10.90 10.39 -18.57
N PHE A 17 -12.15 9.97 -18.47
CA PHE A 17 -12.57 8.95 -17.53
C PHE A 17 -11.90 7.59 -17.81
N VAL A 18 -11.93 7.12 -19.06
CA VAL A 18 -11.32 5.85 -19.46
C VAL A 18 -9.81 5.87 -19.26
N LEU A 19 -9.14 6.95 -19.70
CA LEU A 19 -7.70 7.11 -19.50
C LEU A 19 -7.35 7.23 -18.01
N GLY A 20 -8.15 7.97 -17.24
CA GLY A 20 -7.99 8.12 -15.79
C GLY A 20 -8.07 6.80 -15.05
N LEU A 21 -9.07 5.95 -15.38
CA LEU A 21 -9.16 4.59 -14.84
C LEU A 21 -7.95 3.74 -15.21
N GLY A 22 -7.53 3.78 -16.49
CA GLY A 22 -6.34 3.07 -16.94
C GLY A 22 -5.09 3.49 -16.16
N VAL A 23 -4.85 4.80 -16.03
CA VAL A 23 -3.75 5.33 -15.24
C VAL A 23 -3.86 4.90 -13.79
N LEU A 24 -5.02 5.04 -13.13
CA LEU A 24 -5.18 4.64 -11.73
C LEU A 24 -4.94 3.13 -11.52
N PHE A 25 -5.36 2.29 -12.46
CA PHE A 25 -5.19 0.84 -12.39
C PHE A 25 -3.74 0.39 -12.62
N PHE A 26 -3.07 0.94 -13.63
CA PHE A 26 -1.71 0.54 -13.99
C PHE A 26 -0.62 1.29 -13.22
N SER A 27 -0.91 2.53 -12.80
CA SER A 27 0.06 3.35 -12.12
C SER A 27 0.23 2.89 -10.68
N ARG A 28 1.35 2.23 -10.41
CA ARG A 28 1.78 1.86 -9.04
C ARG A 28 2.28 3.08 -8.26
N LEU A 29 1.62 4.24 -8.39
CA LEU A 29 2.05 5.53 -7.83
C LEU A 29 2.17 5.46 -6.30
N LEU A 30 1.25 4.74 -5.67
CA LEU A 30 1.17 4.53 -4.22
C LEU A 30 2.00 3.33 -3.72
N LYS A 31 2.92 2.78 -4.52
CA LYS A 31 3.79 1.70 -4.05
C LYS A 31 4.72 2.23 -2.96
N ASN A 32 4.61 1.66 -1.76
CA ASN A 32 5.49 1.98 -0.63
C ASN A 32 6.95 1.69 -1.00
N LYS A 33 7.85 2.61 -0.63
CA LYS A 33 9.29 2.36 -0.62
C LYS A 33 9.68 1.85 0.77
N TYR A 34 10.72 1.04 0.88
CA TYR A 34 11.21 0.51 2.14
C TYR A 34 12.57 1.11 2.45
N TYR A 35 12.88 1.34 3.73
CA TYR A 35 14.09 2.05 4.15
C TYR A 35 15.36 1.21 4.06
N HIS A 36 15.26 -0.12 4.17
CA HIS A 36 16.45 -0.96 4.27
C HIS A 36 16.92 -1.49 2.90
N SER A 37 18.10 -1.01 2.49
CA SER A 37 18.96 -1.72 1.55
C SER A 37 19.31 -3.10 2.12
N TYR A 38 19.52 -4.07 1.24
CA TYR A 38 19.94 -5.40 1.66
C TYR A 38 21.30 -5.31 2.36
N ALA A 39 21.36 -5.77 3.62
CA ALA A 39 22.60 -5.98 4.36
C ALA A 39 22.82 -7.49 4.53
N PRO A 40 23.98 -8.05 4.17
CA PRO A 40 24.23 -9.47 4.36
C PRO A 40 24.36 -9.78 5.86
N ASP A 41 23.47 -10.64 6.37
CA ASP A 41 23.63 -11.25 7.68
C ASP A 41 24.64 -12.41 7.62
N GLU A 42 25.28 -12.69 8.75
CA GLU A 42 26.33 -13.70 8.84
C GLU A 42 25.74 -15.11 8.69
N LEU A 43 26.21 -15.86 7.69
CA LEU A 43 25.78 -17.23 7.43
C LEU A 43 26.54 -18.19 8.37
N MET A 44 25.80 -18.90 9.22
CA MET A 44 26.38 -19.88 10.14
C MET A 44 26.56 -21.24 9.47
N ARG A 45 25.52 -21.72 8.78
CA ARG A 45 25.49 -23.07 8.24
C ARG A 45 24.53 -23.16 7.06
N GLU A 46 24.93 -23.91 6.04
CA GLU A 46 24.06 -24.32 4.94
C GLU A 46 23.92 -25.84 4.97
N THR A 47 22.66 -26.30 4.96
CA THR A 47 22.33 -27.73 4.92
C THR A 47 21.51 -27.96 3.66
N LYS A 48 21.96 -28.88 2.82
CA LYS A 48 21.27 -29.26 1.58
C LYS A 48 20.76 -30.68 1.71
N THR A 49 19.45 -30.85 1.53
CA THR A 49 18.80 -32.16 1.39
C THR A 49 18.38 -32.35 -0.07
N SER A 50 17.80 -33.51 -0.40
CA SER A 50 17.26 -33.79 -1.74
C SER A 50 16.20 -32.77 -2.17
N ASN A 51 15.37 -32.32 -1.23
CA ASN A 51 14.18 -31.51 -1.53
C ASN A 51 14.26 -30.06 -1.00
N SER A 52 15.29 -29.70 -0.22
CA SER A 52 15.43 -28.32 0.29
C SER A 52 16.88 -27.86 0.49
N LYS A 53 17.04 -26.54 0.47
CA LYS A 53 18.26 -25.84 0.89
C LYS A 53 17.94 -24.96 2.08
N ASN A 54 18.50 -25.29 3.23
CA ASN A 54 18.30 -24.57 4.48
C ASN A 54 19.55 -23.76 4.79
N LYS A 55 19.38 -22.48 5.09
CA LYS A 55 20.45 -21.57 5.47
C LYS A 55 20.13 -20.98 6.83
N ILE A 56 21.08 -21.10 7.76
CA ILE A 56 20.97 -20.57 9.11
C ILE A 56 21.83 -19.31 9.17
N TYR A 57 21.19 -18.20 9.52
CA TYR A 57 21.83 -16.90 9.66
C TYR A 57 21.81 -16.44 11.12
N PHE A 58 22.82 -15.68 11.52
CA PHE A 58 22.75 -14.88 12.75
C PHE A 58 22.06 -13.57 12.44
N ALA A 59 21.19 -13.13 13.35
CA ALA A 59 20.67 -11.77 13.24
C ALA A 59 21.81 -10.77 13.54
N SER A 60 21.83 -9.67 12.81
CA SER A 60 22.81 -8.58 12.97
C SER A 60 22.23 -7.40 13.76
N GLY A 61 23.13 -6.52 14.24
CA GLY A 61 22.76 -5.28 14.92
C GLY A 61 21.95 -5.48 16.19
N GLU A 62 20.99 -4.58 16.44
CA GLU A 62 20.11 -4.62 17.62
C GLU A 62 19.17 -5.82 17.62
N THR A 63 18.80 -6.33 16.43
CA THR A 63 17.94 -7.50 16.28
C THR A 63 18.52 -8.73 17.00
N LYS A 64 19.86 -8.85 17.07
CA LYS A 64 20.56 -9.97 17.75
C LYS A 64 20.21 -10.11 19.23
N LYS A 65 19.82 -9.02 19.90
CA LYS A 65 19.40 -9.02 21.31
C LYS A 65 18.06 -9.74 21.52
N TYR A 66 17.25 -9.86 20.47
CA TYR A 66 15.88 -10.40 20.53
C TYR A 66 15.74 -11.70 19.74
N ILE A 67 16.32 -11.75 18.55
CA ILE A 67 16.33 -12.92 17.66
C ILE A 67 17.77 -13.37 17.52
N LYS A 68 18.08 -14.58 18.01
CA LYS A 68 19.46 -15.09 18.01
C LYS A 68 19.90 -15.51 16.61
N LYS A 69 19.02 -16.27 15.94
CA LYS A 69 19.26 -16.89 14.63
C LYS A 69 17.94 -16.98 13.89
N TYR A 70 18.02 -17.08 12.57
CA TYR A 70 16.86 -17.46 11.77
C TYR A 70 17.27 -18.47 10.69
N VAL A 71 16.33 -19.31 10.32
CA VAL A 71 16.49 -20.35 9.31
C VAL A 71 15.66 -19.96 8.09
N TYR A 72 16.34 -19.72 6.98
CA TYR A 72 15.73 -19.57 5.67
C TYR A 72 15.73 -20.93 4.97
N CYS A 73 14.56 -21.49 4.72
CA CYS A 73 14.41 -22.70 3.92
C CYS A 73 13.89 -22.35 2.53
N ASN A 74 14.58 -22.90 1.53
CA ASN A 74 14.16 -22.91 0.15
C ASN A 74 13.89 -24.35 -0.29
N SER A 75 12.63 -24.76 -0.26
CA SER A 75 12.17 -26.03 -0.82
C SER A 75 11.80 -25.86 -2.30
N VAL A 76 11.50 -26.98 -2.97
CA VAL A 76 11.05 -26.98 -4.37
C VAL A 76 9.71 -26.23 -4.53
N TYR A 77 8.81 -26.35 -3.55
CA TYR A 77 7.45 -25.83 -3.62
C TYR A 77 7.32 -24.45 -2.96
N ASP A 78 7.89 -24.32 -1.76
CA ASP A 78 7.70 -23.15 -0.92
C ASP A 78 8.99 -22.66 -0.28
N LYS A 79 8.96 -21.39 0.13
CA LYS A 79 10.02 -20.71 0.86
C LYS A 79 9.49 -20.29 2.21
N PHE A 80 10.24 -20.56 3.25
CA PHE A 80 9.82 -20.25 4.60
C PHE A 80 10.98 -19.77 5.47
N LEU A 81 10.61 -19.01 6.48
CA LEU A 81 11.49 -18.47 7.50
C LEU A 81 11.01 -18.90 8.87
N VAL A 82 11.94 -19.30 9.73
CA VAL A 82 11.69 -19.51 11.16
C VAL A 82 12.75 -18.77 11.95
N CYS A 83 12.33 -17.94 12.90
CA CYS A 83 13.22 -17.19 13.78
C CYS A 83 13.34 -17.91 15.12
N ASN A 84 14.54 -17.96 15.69
CA ASN A 84 14.78 -18.42 17.05
C ASN A 84 15.02 -17.21 17.95
N TYR A 85 14.19 -17.10 18.97
CA TYR A 85 14.22 -16.03 19.95
C TYR A 85 15.32 -16.24 20.97
N VAL A 86 15.83 -15.15 21.55
CA VAL A 86 16.82 -15.20 22.64
C VAL A 86 16.17 -15.66 23.95
N LYS A 87 14.94 -15.21 24.19
CA LYS A 87 14.09 -15.57 25.33
C LYS A 87 12.63 -15.71 24.86
N LYS A 88 11.73 -16.10 25.76
CA LYS A 88 10.29 -16.00 25.54
C LYS A 88 9.86 -14.53 25.71
N PHE A 89 8.99 -14.06 24.84
CA PHE A 89 8.42 -12.71 24.84
C PHE A 89 6.89 -12.79 24.99
N GLU A 90 6.31 -11.88 25.76
CA GLU A 90 4.85 -11.73 25.88
C GLU A 90 4.26 -11.14 24.61
N ASP A 91 4.96 -10.18 24.00
CA ASP A 91 4.64 -9.61 22.70
C ASP A 91 5.94 -9.29 21.96
N ILE A 92 6.07 -9.77 20.74
CA ILE A 92 7.19 -9.42 19.86
C ILE A 92 6.69 -9.10 18.47
N CYS A 93 7.15 -7.97 17.94
CA CYS A 93 6.87 -7.54 16.58
C CYS A 93 8.18 -7.35 15.83
N PHE A 94 8.29 -7.92 14.64
CA PHE A 94 9.45 -7.76 13.76
C PHE A 94 9.05 -7.70 12.29
N PHE A 95 9.91 -7.10 11.49
CA PHE A 95 9.78 -7.03 10.04
C PHE A 95 10.66 -8.06 9.36
N VAL A 96 10.07 -8.80 8.43
CA VAL A 96 10.77 -9.68 7.50
C VAL A 96 10.84 -8.97 6.16
N LEU A 97 12.03 -8.51 5.79
CA LEU A 97 12.33 -7.89 4.51
C LEU A 97 12.75 -8.95 3.51
N GLU A 98 11.98 -9.11 2.43
CA GLU A 98 12.24 -10.09 1.39
C GLU A 98 12.92 -9.43 0.18
N TYR A 99 14.02 -10.01 -0.30
CA TYR A 99 14.79 -9.49 -1.42
C TYR A 99 14.90 -10.49 -2.58
N THR A 100 14.89 -9.96 -3.80
CA THR A 100 15.20 -10.73 -5.02
C THR A 100 16.69 -11.08 -5.12
N ALA A 101 17.07 -11.93 -6.08
CA ALA A 101 18.47 -12.20 -6.43
C ALA A 101 19.27 -10.92 -6.73
N ARG A 102 18.62 -9.89 -7.28
CA ARG A 102 19.21 -8.57 -7.57
C ARG A 102 19.18 -7.62 -6.38
N LYS A 103 18.98 -8.12 -5.15
CA LYS A 103 18.93 -7.34 -3.89
C LYS A 103 17.85 -6.25 -3.86
N ARG A 104 16.82 -6.35 -4.70
CA ARG A 104 15.65 -5.45 -4.68
C ARG A 104 14.58 -5.99 -3.75
N VAL A 105 13.97 -5.13 -2.94
CA VAL A 105 12.87 -5.49 -2.03
C VAL A 105 11.66 -5.98 -2.82
N VAL A 106 11.19 -7.17 -2.47
CA VAL A 106 9.97 -7.81 -3.00
C VAL A 106 8.78 -7.42 -2.15
N ALA A 107 8.88 -7.70 -0.86
CA ALA A 107 7.84 -7.52 0.13
C ALA A 107 8.46 -7.26 1.50
N VAL A 108 7.69 -6.63 2.38
CA VAL A 108 8.00 -6.56 3.82
C VAL A 108 6.78 -7.05 4.56
N LYS A 109 6.99 -8.04 5.41
CA LYS A 109 5.94 -8.62 6.26
C LYS A 109 6.18 -8.19 7.70
N GLN A 110 5.17 -7.63 8.32
CA GLN A 110 5.15 -7.38 9.75
C GLN A 110 4.60 -8.64 10.43
N ILE A 111 5.39 -9.23 11.32
CA ILE A 111 5.01 -10.40 12.09
C ILE A 111 4.91 -9.96 13.54
N ARG A 112 3.72 -10.13 14.12
CA ARG A 112 3.47 -9.91 15.54
C ARG A 112 3.04 -11.23 16.17
N GLU A 113 3.74 -11.62 17.21
CA GLU A 113 3.46 -12.84 17.96
C GLU A 113 3.31 -12.53 19.44
N PHE A 114 2.31 -13.13 20.05
CA PHE A 114 2.03 -13.03 21.48
C PHE A 114 2.36 -14.34 22.17
N ASN A 115 2.82 -14.28 23.42
CA ASN A 115 3.15 -15.41 24.27
C ASN A 115 4.02 -16.44 23.54
N THR A 116 5.19 -15.98 23.10
CA THR A 116 6.08 -16.76 22.25
C THR A 116 6.82 -17.87 23.00
N GLY A 117 7.12 -18.94 22.26
CA GLY A 117 8.10 -19.96 22.69
C GLY A 117 9.53 -19.47 22.46
N PHE A 118 10.46 -20.41 22.22
CA PHE A 118 11.83 -20.07 21.79
C PHE A 118 11.98 -19.89 20.28
N SER A 119 10.90 -20.09 19.51
CA SER A 119 10.88 -20.01 18.06
C SER A 119 9.60 -19.35 17.58
N SER A 120 9.69 -18.68 16.44
CA SER A 120 8.55 -18.11 15.74
C SER A 120 7.69 -19.20 15.11
N LYS A 121 6.47 -18.81 14.72
CA LYS A 121 5.68 -19.59 13.75
C LYS A 121 6.41 -19.61 12.41
N VAL A 122 6.03 -20.57 11.57
CA VAL A 122 6.58 -20.68 10.20
C VAL A 122 6.04 -19.53 9.36
N ILE A 123 6.94 -18.70 8.84
CA ILE A 123 6.60 -17.54 8.02
C ILE A 123 6.81 -17.89 6.56
N ALA A 124 5.74 -18.00 5.78
CA ALA A 124 5.82 -18.20 4.34
C ALA A 124 6.39 -16.95 3.64
N LEU A 125 7.25 -17.14 2.64
CA LEU A 125 7.91 -16.08 1.87
C LEU A 125 7.42 -16.04 0.41
N ASP A 126 7.58 -14.91 -0.28
CA ASP A 126 7.27 -14.80 -1.72
C ASP A 126 8.17 -15.76 -2.53
N ARG A 127 7.61 -16.38 -3.57
CA ARG A 127 8.32 -17.30 -4.46
C ARG A 127 9.56 -16.67 -5.12
N ARG A 128 9.62 -15.34 -5.26
CA ARG A 128 10.76 -14.61 -5.82
C ARG A 128 11.84 -14.25 -4.78
N CYS A 129 11.56 -14.48 -3.50
CA CYS A 129 12.50 -14.20 -2.41
C CYS A 129 13.76 -15.07 -2.53
N LYS A 130 14.93 -14.47 -2.39
CA LYS A 130 16.25 -15.12 -2.42
C LYS A 130 17.09 -14.78 -1.20
N TYR A 131 16.91 -13.58 -0.65
CA TYR A 131 17.56 -13.15 0.58
C TYR A 131 16.52 -12.54 1.51
N VAL A 132 16.79 -12.59 2.81
CA VAL A 132 15.92 -12.07 3.85
C VAL A 132 16.77 -11.27 4.82
N ASN A 133 16.22 -10.16 5.33
CA ASN A 133 16.70 -9.51 6.54
C ASN A 133 15.58 -9.48 7.56
N VAL A 134 15.94 -9.63 8.83
CA VAL A 134 15.00 -9.53 9.95
C VAL A 134 15.36 -8.31 10.77
N VAL A 135 14.37 -7.44 11.02
CA VAL A 135 14.55 -6.21 11.81
C VAL A 135 13.52 -6.20 12.93
N ILE A 136 13.97 -6.10 14.18
CA ILE A 136 13.08 -6.03 15.33
C ILE A 136 12.34 -4.69 15.35
N CYS A 137 11.01 -4.73 15.54
CA CYS A 137 10.17 -3.54 15.64
C CYS A 137 9.94 -3.17 17.10
N SER A 138 9.32 -4.08 17.86
CA SER A 138 9.07 -3.92 19.29
C SER A 138 9.14 -5.28 20.00
N ALA A 139 9.42 -5.26 21.30
CA ALA A 139 9.45 -6.46 22.14
C ALA A 139 9.06 -6.09 23.58
N ASP A 140 8.12 -6.84 24.18
CA ASP A 140 7.61 -6.66 25.55
C ASP A 140 7.28 -5.19 25.89
N GLY A 141 6.61 -4.49 24.96
CA GLY A 141 6.23 -3.07 25.13
C GLY A 141 7.33 -2.04 24.83
N LEU A 142 8.58 -2.46 24.58
CA LEU A 142 9.67 -1.57 24.15
C LEU A 142 9.67 -1.43 22.62
N GLU A 143 9.49 -0.20 22.12
CA GLU A 143 9.70 0.12 20.71
C GLU A 143 11.19 0.32 20.41
N ILE A 144 11.69 -0.41 19.40
CA ILE A 144 13.12 -0.43 19.05
C ILE A 144 13.33 0.16 17.65
N ASN A 145 12.63 -0.37 16.64
CA ASN A 145 12.62 0.23 15.30
C ASN A 145 11.19 0.37 14.76
N SER A 146 10.64 1.57 14.83
CA SER A 146 9.29 1.88 14.35
C SER A 146 9.19 2.02 12.82
N ASN A 147 10.31 2.19 12.10
CA ASN A 147 10.28 2.72 10.73
C ASN A 147 10.98 1.85 9.67
N VAL A 148 10.36 0.75 9.25
CA VAL A 148 10.84 -0.03 8.07
C VAL A 148 10.15 0.39 6.75
N ILE A 149 8.95 0.97 6.83
CA ILE A 149 8.16 1.39 5.67
C ILE A 149 8.28 2.90 5.49
N ARG A 150 8.73 3.37 4.31
CA ARG A 150 8.80 4.80 4.01
C ARG A 150 7.40 5.34 3.75
N PRO A 151 6.97 6.40 4.46
CA PRO A 151 5.71 7.06 4.17
C PRO A 151 5.70 7.54 2.73
N LEU A 152 4.51 7.52 2.12
CA LEU A 152 4.36 7.99 0.75
C LEU A 152 4.60 9.50 0.70
N SER A 153 5.32 9.98 -0.31
CA SER A 153 5.58 11.42 -0.43
C SER A 153 4.27 12.18 -0.66
N VAL A 154 4.15 13.35 -0.02
CA VAL A 154 2.95 14.20 -0.13
C VAL A 154 2.64 14.54 -1.59
N ALA A 155 3.66 14.77 -2.42
CA ALA A 155 3.48 15.01 -3.85
C ALA A 155 2.81 13.85 -4.59
N LYS A 156 3.18 12.60 -4.29
CA LYS A 156 2.55 11.41 -4.89
C LYS A 156 1.11 11.23 -4.43
N ILE A 157 0.85 11.49 -3.15
CA ILE A 157 -0.49 11.43 -2.58
C ILE A 157 -1.39 12.48 -3.24
N ARG A 158 -0.91 13.73 -3.36
CA ARG A 158 -1.63 14.82 -4.04
C ARG A 158 -1.92 14.50 -5.51
N LEU A 159 -0.93 13.97 -6.24
CA LEU A 159 -1.10 13.57 -7.63
C LEU A 159 -2.15 12.46 -7.77
N HIS A 160 -2.09 11.42 -6.92
CA HIS A 160 -3.09 10.36 -6.93
C HIS A 160 -4.49 10.89 -6.60
N ALA A 161 -4.63 11.68 -5.53
CA ALA A 161 -5.90 12.28 -5.14
C ALA A 161 -6.48 13.17 -6.26
N PHE A 162 -5.63 13.95 -6.93
CA PHE A 162 -6.03 14.78 -8.07
C PHE A 162 -6.54 13.91 -9.22
N LEU A 163 -5.80 12.87 -9.62
CA LEU A 163 -6.21 11.96 -10.69
C LEU A 163 -7.52 11.24 -10.36
N THR A 164 -7.69 10.77 -9.11
CA THR A 164 -8.95 10.16 -8.66
C THR A 164 -10.11 11.14 -8.74
N SER A 165 -9.95 12.35 -8.19
CA SER A 165 -10.96 13.40 -8.21
C SER A 165 -11.36 13.82 -9.62
N LEU A 166 -10.37 14.00 -10.51
CA LEU A 166 -10.60 14.32 -11.93
C LEU A 166 -11.37 13.19 -12.64
N THR A 167 -10.99 11.94 -12.37
CA THR A 167 -11.67 10.76 -12.94
C THR A 167 -13.11 10.68 -12.44
N VAL A 168 -13.36 10.90 -11.15
CA VAL A 168 -14.73 10.93 -10.59
C VAL A 168 -15.57 12.03 -11.23
N PHE A 169 -15.02 13.25 -11.35
CA PHE A 169 -15.72 14.36 -11.99
C PHE A 169 -16.08 14.04 -13.45
N ALA A 170 -15.10 13.57 -14.23
CA ALA A 170 -15.28 13.22 -15.63
C ALA A 170 -16.31 12.10 -15.80
N GLY A 171 -16.28 11.09 -14.93
CA GLY A 171 -17.26 9.99 -14.90
C GLY A 171 -18.67 10.48 -14.58
N LEU A 172 -18.84 11.30 -13.53
CA LEU A 172 -20.15 11.87 -13.17
C LEU A 172 -20.71 12.76 -14.29
N PHE A 173 -19.86 13.58 -14.92
CA PHE A 173 -20.26 14.42 -16.05
C PHE A 173 -20.71 13.56 -17.25
N ALA A 174 -19.96 12.50 -17.57
CA ALA A 174 -20.27 11.60 -18.66
C ALA A 174 -21.58 10.83 -18.41
N VAL A 175 -21.74 10.22 -17.22
CA VAL A 175 -22.95 9.50 -16.82
C VAL A 175 -24.17 10.42 -16.86
N ARG A 176 -24.05 11.64 -16.32
CA ARG A 176 -25.12 12.64 -16.37
C ARG A 176 -25.51 12.95 -17.81
N HIS A 177 -24.55 13.17 -18.71
CA HIS A 177 -24.86 13.48 -20.10
C HIS A 177 -25.52 12.29 -20.82
N LEU A 178 -25.10 11.05 -20.54
CA LEU A 178 -25.76 9.85 -21.05
C LEU A 178 -27.21 9.74 -20.56
N VAL A 179 -27.46 9.93 -19.27
CA VAL A 179 -28.81 9.92 -18.70
C VAL A 179 -29.69 10.97 -19.38
N VAL A 180 -29.17 12.18 -19.60
CA VAL A 180 -29.92 13.24 -20.27
C VAL A 180 -30.22 12.89 -21.73
N GLU A 181 -29.27 12.37 -22.50
CA GLU A 181 -29.51 11.98 -23.91
C GLU A 181 -30.45 10.77 -24.03
N PHE A 182 -30.33 9.76 -23.15
CA PHE A 182 -31.20 8.57 -23.18
C PHE A 182 -32.64 8.85 -22.73
N PHE A 183 -32.83 9.64 -21.66
CA PHE A 183 -34.16 9.87 -21.09
C PHE A 183 -34.78 11.22 -21.50
N GLY A 184 -33.99 12.17 -21.98
CA GLY A 184 -34.46 13.54 -22.24
C GLY A 184 -35.19 13.75 -23.56
N GLY A 185 -35.06 12.84 -24.53
CA GLY A 185 -35.75 12.91 -25.82
C GLY A 185 -35.64 14.29 -26.51
N THR A 186 -36.77 14.87 -26.90
CA THR A 186 -36.82 16.21 -27.52
C THR A 186 -36.52 17.36 -26.55
N HIS A 187 -36.55 17.11 -25.23
CA HIS A 187 -36.34 18.11 -24.19
C HIS A 187 -34.87 18.31 -23.79
N VAL A 188 -33.94 17.51 -24.34
CA VAL A 188 -32.49 17.58 -24.05
C VAL A 188 -31.95 19.01 -24.14
N LYS A 189 -32.29 19.74 -25.22
CA LYS A 189 -31.80 21.11 -25.45
C LYS A 189 -32.28 22.10 -24.39
N PHE A 190 -33.48 21.91 -23.86
CA PHE A 190 -34.04 22.75 -22.79
C PHE A 190 -33.35 22.45 -21.46
N TYR A 191 -33.19 21.17 -21.12
CA TYR A 191 -32.48 20.76 -19.90
C TYR A 191 -31.03 21.24 -19.89
N LEU A 192 -30.29 21.06 -20.99
CA LEU A 192 -28.87 21.45 -21.09
C LEU A 192 -28.62 22.97 -20.94
N ASN A 193 -29.63 23.81 -21.15
CA ASN A 193 -29.54 25.26 -20.92
C ASN A 193 -30.24 25.70 -19.62
N SER A 194 -30.80 24.77 -18.85
CA SER A 194 -31.49 25.07 -17.60
C SER A 194 -30.52 25.28 -16.43
N LEU A 195 -30.96 26.05 -15.43
CA LEU A 195 -30.24 26.23 -14.16
C LEU A 195 -29.93 24.88 -13.49
N LEU A 196 -30.87 23.93 -13.53
CA LEU A 196 -30.72 22.60 -12.94
C LEU A 196 -29.53 21.83 -13.51
N ASN A 197 -29.27 21.96 -14.81
CA ASN A 197 -28.10 21.37 -15.45
C ASN A 197 -26.79 21.95 -14.88
N TYR A 198 -26.72 23.27 -14.69
CA TYR A 198 -25.54 23.91 -14.10
C TYR A 198 -25.38 23.55 -12.62
N ILE A 199 -26.47 23.45 -11.86
CA ILE A 199 -26.46 22.95 -10.48
C ILE A 199 -25.92 21.52 -10.43
N ALA A 200 -26.34 20.64 -11.35
CA ALA A 200 -25.83 19.27 -11.41
C ALA A 200 -24.33 19.19 -11.72
N VAL A 201 -23.81 20.08 -12.60
CA VAL A 201 -22.36 20.20 -12.84
C VAL A 201 -21.65 20.68 -11.57
N GLY A 202 -22.19 21.71 -10.92
CA GLY A 202 -21.64 22.24 -9.67
C GLY A 202 -21.60 21.20 -8.56
N ALA A 203 -22.68 20.43 -8.38
CA ALA A 203 -22.74 19.34 -7.42
C ALA A 203 -21.71 18.24 -7.73
N SER A 204 -21.54 17.88 -9.00
CA SER A 204 -20.51 16.92 -9.43
C SER A 204 -19.10 17.42 -9.12
N PHE A 205 -18.86 18.72 -9.29
CA PHE A 205 -17.59 19.35 -8.93
C PHE A 205 -17.34 19.32 -7.42
N ILE A 206 -18.35 19.62 -6.61
CA ILE A 206 -18.26 19.54 -5.14
C ILE A 206 -17.95 18.10 -4.69
N LEU A 207 -18.63 17.10 -5.26
CA LEU A 207 -18.35 15.70 -4.97
C LEU A 207 -16.91 15.29 -5.33
N ALA A 208 -16.39 15.79 -6.45
CA ALA A 208 -15.01 15.57 -6.83
C ALA A 208 -14.03 16.23 -5.85
N LEU A 209 -14.30 17.44 -5.37
CA LEU A 209 -13.50 18.11 -4.34
C LEU A 209 -13.52 17.33 -3.01
N LEU A 210 -14.69 16.83 -2.59
CA LEU A 210 -14.80 15.99 -1.40
C LEU A 210 -13.99 14.70 -1.56
N SER A 211 -14.07 14.05 -2.73
CA SER A 211 -13.25 12.87 -3.05
C SER A 211 -11.76 13.16 -2.93
N TYR A 212 -11.30 14.32 -3.40
CA TYR A 212 -9.90 14.76 -3.25
C TYR A 212 -9.51 14.89 -1.77
N LEU A 213 -10.32 15.60 -0.97
CA LEU A 213 -10.05 15.83 0.45
C LEU A 213 -10.06 14.53 1.26
N ILE A 214 -11.06 13.66 1.05
CA ILE A 214 -11.15 12.35 1.71
C ILE A 214 -9.91 11.52 1.38
N THR A 215 -9.53 11.46 0.09
CA THR A 215 -8.34 10.70 -0.34
C THR A 215 -7.07 11.22 0.35
N LEU A 216 -6.88 12.54 0.42
CA LEU A 216 -5.76 13.14 1.15
C LEU A 216 -5.77 12.79 2.64
N LEU A 217 -6.93 12.91 3.30
CA LEU A 217 -7.08 12.62 4.72
C LEU A 217 -6.77 11.15 5.02
N SER A 218 -7.30 10.21 4.22
CA SER A 218 -7.03 8.78 4.38
C SER A 218 -5.53 8.46 4.24
N PHE A 219 -4.84 9.05 3.26
CA PHE A 219 -3.40 8.83 3.10
C PHE A 219 -2.56 9.54 4.16
N ARG A 220 -2.99 10.72 4.64
CA ARG A 220 -2.33 11.39 5.77
C ARG A 220 -2.48 10.60 7.07
N ALA A 221 -3.68 10.12 7.39
CA ALA A 221 -3.93 9.25 8.53
C ALA A 221 -3.09 7.97 8.44
N LYS A 222 -3.01 7.36 7.25
CA LYS A 222 -2.14 6.21 7.00
C LYS A 222 -0.66 6.53 7.21
N ASN A 223 -0.17 7.65 6.69
CA ASN A 223 1.22 8.07 6.87
C ASN A 223 1.53 8.44 8.33
N ALA A 224 0.62 9.11 9.04
CA ALA A 224 0.77 9.44 10.46
C ALA A 224 0.87 8.17 11.31
N LYS A 225 -0.02 7.20 11.06
CA LYS A 225 0.05 5.87 11.69
C LYS A 225 1.37 5.15 11.40
N GLN A 226 1.94 5.34 10.20
CA GLN A 226 3.24 4.76 9.85
C GLN A 226 4.43 5.49 10.51
N LEU A 227 4.34 6.81 10.69
CA LEU A 227 5.39 7.63 11.32
C LEU A 227 5.42 7.45 12.85
N ASN A 228 4.27 7.26 13.48
CA ASN A 228 4.12 7.08 14.93
C ASN A 228 4.24 5.60 15.36
N GLY A 229 4.82 4.72 14.54
CA GLY A 229 4.99 3.29 14.88
C GLY A 229 3.69 2.49 15.03
N GLY A 230 2.53 3.08 14.71
CA GLY A 230 1.22 2.48 14.94
C GLY A 230 0.60 2.80 16.30
N ALA A 231 1.23 3.67 17.12
CA ALA A 231 0.58 4.26 18.29
C ALA A 231 -0.59 5.14 17.83
N LEU A 232 -1.81 4.67 18.07
CA LEU A 232 -3.01 5.50 18.02
C LEU A 232 -3.00 6.30 19.32
N GLU A 233 -2.58 7.57 19.26
CA GLU A 233 -2.99 8.54 20.26
C GLU A 233 -4.51 8.66 20.13
N TYR A 234 -5.23 7.97 21.02
CA TYR A 234 -6.60 8.34 21.29
C TYR A 234 -6.52 9.73 21.95
N GLU A 235 -6.87 10.76 21.20
CA GLU A 235 -7.36 11.99 21.82
C GLU A 235 -8.62 11.59 22.59
N PHE A 236 -8.47 11.34 23.89
CA PHE A 236 -9.60 11.30 24.81
C PHE A 236 -10.17 12.71 24.84
N VAL A 237 -11.19 12.95 24.02
CA VAL A 237 -12.14 14.05 24.18
C VAL A 237 -13.31 13.53 25.02
#